data_AF-A0A9E1K8L0-F1
#
_entry.id   AF-A0A9E1K8L0-F1
#
_cell.length_a   1.000
_cell.length_b   1.000
_cell.length_c   1.000
_cell.angle_alpha   90.00
_cell.angle_beta   90.00
_cell.angle_gamma   90.00
#
_symmetry.space_group_name_H-M   'P 1'
#
loop_
_entity.id
_entity.type
_entity.pdbx_description
1 polymer ?
#
loop_
_entity_poly.entity_id
_entity_poly.type
_entity_poly.pdbx_seq_one_letter_code
_entity_poly.pdbx_strand_id
1 'polypeptide(L)'
;SPFGDITTLMVWTAGKVETQMFSYLMIPSLINWIIPALIMHAFVPNEFPEAGDEKIEFKPGAKVTIFLGIFTIATAVSFHQFLHLPPFLGMMLGLGLLMMQGYYLKVWGEKKYFTSIGVSEEQREDEKFDIFRKVANVEFDTLLFFFGVLTAVGALQYIGYLSIVSESMYGNLGPTISNTLVGVLSAIVDNIPVMFAVLKMDPTMGHDQWLLITLTTGTGGSLLSVGSAAGVAVMGVDRKNYTFMSHLKWIPAIALGYVASIVSWWFVTMGLR
;
A
#
# COMPACT_ATOMS: atom_id res chain seq x y z
N SER A 1 -4.22 7.44 -4.38
CA SER A 1 -3.11 8.22 -4.97
C SER A 1 -2.14 7.24 -5.63
N PRO A 2 -1.21 7.66 -6.51
CA PRO A 2 -0.22 6.76 -7.11
C PRO A 2 0.82 6.19 -6.12
N PHE A 3 0.99 6.81 -4.94
CA PHE A 3 1.89 6.34 -3.87
C PHE A 3 1.12 5.70 -2.70
N GLY A 4 -0.11 5.26 -2.93
CA GLY A 4 -0.94 4.67 -1.87
C GLY A 4 -0.48 3.27 -1.49
N ASP A 5 -0.60 2.34 -2.43
CA ASP A 5 -0.23 0.94 -2.28
C ASP A 5 0.65 0.49 -3.45
N ILE A 6 1.40 -0.62 -3.29
CA ILE A 6 2.25 -1.19 -4.34
C ILE A 6 1.43 -1.43 -5.62
N THR A 7 0.19 -1.89 -5.50
CA THR A 7 -0.70 -2.07 -6.65
C THR A 7 -0.96 -0.78 -7.43
N THR A 8 -1.23 0.34 -6.74
CA THR A 8 -1.43 1.65 -7.36
C THR A 8 -0.17 2.15 -8.06
N LEU A 9 1.00 1.89 -7.45
CA LEU A 9 2.29 2.23 -8.01
C LEU A 9 2.59 1.42 -9.28
N MET A 10 2.22 0.15 -9.30
CA MET A 10 2.42 -0.72 -10.48
C MET A 10 1.61 -0.25 -11.68
N VAL A 11 0.35 0.16 -11.49
CA VAL A 11 -0.50 0.69 -12.57
C VAL A 11 0.04 2.02 -13.09
N TRP A 12 0.51 2.89 -12.18
CA TRP A 12 1.08 4.18 -12.54
C TRP A 12 2.41 4.06 -13.28
N THR A 13 3.33 3.24 -12.78
CA THR A 13 4.64 2.97 -13.41
C THR A 13 4.52 2.21 -14.73
N ALA A 14 3.45 1.42 -14.92
CA ALA A 14 3.12 0.79 -16.20
C ALA A 14 2.49 1.77 -17.22
N GLY A 15 2.28 3.05 -16.86
CA GLY A 15 1.74 4.06 -17.76
C GLY A 15 0.26 3.87 -18.12
N LYS A 16 -0.49 3.09 -17.34
CA LYS A 16 -1.91 2.81 -17.62
C LYS A 16 -2.85 3.93 -17.19
N VAL A 17 -2.44 4.72 -16.19
CA VAL A 17 -3.23 5.79 -15.59
C VAL A 17 -2.31 6.96 -15.25
N GLU A 18 -2.72 8.17 -15.61
CA GLU A 18 -1.99 9.39 -15.26
C GLU A 18 -2.19 9.77 -13.78
N THR A 19 -1.22 10.48 -13.21
CA THR A 19 -1.22 10.92 -11.80
C THR A 19 -2.52 11.58 -11.36
N GLN A 20 -3.08 12.47 -12.21
CA GLN A 20 -4.28 13.24 -11.88
C GLN A 20 -5.54 12.37 -11.88
N MET A 21 -5.58 11.30 -12.69
CA MET A 21 -6.74 10.42 -12.80
C MET A 21 -6.97 9.59 -11.52
N PHE A 22 -5.95 9.40 -10.68
CA PHE A 22 -6.15 8.76 -9.37
C PHE A 22 -7.06 9.55 -8.43
N SER A 23 -7.31 10.84 -8.70
CA SER A 23 -8.28 11.64 -7.93
C SER A 23 -9.71 11.10 -8.03
N TYR A 24 -10.07 10.47 -9.16
CA TYR A 24 -11.36 9.82 -9.35
C TYR A 24 -11.61 8.67 -8.36
N LEU A 25 -10.54 8.08 -7.79
CA LEU A 25 -10.66 7.01 -6.79
C LEU A 25 -10.92 7.53 -5.37
N MET A 26 -10.78 8.83 -5.11
CA MET A 26 -10.92 9.37 -3.77
C MET A 26 -12.31 9.09 -3.18
N ILE A 27 -13.38 9.44 -3.90
CA ILE A 27 -14.76 9.25 -3.44
C ILE A 27 -15.10 7.75 -3.31
N PRO A 28 -14.83 6.89 -4.32
CA PRO A 28 -15.01 5.44 -4.18
C PRO A 28 -14.28 4.83 -2.98
N SER A 29 -13.01 5.17 -2.76
CA SER A 29 -12.23 4.63 -1.64
C SER A 29 -12.77 5.10 -0.28
N LEU A 30 -13.25 6.34 -0.18
CA LEU A 30 -13.91 6.84 1.03
C LEU A 30 -15.21 6.08 1.30
N ILE A 31 -16.01 5.82 0.27
CA ILE A 31 -17.24 5.05 0.38
C ILE A 31 -16.96 3.60 0.81
N ASN A 32 -15.92 2.99 0.24
CA ASN A 32 -15.49 1.64 0.63
C ASN A 32 -15.19 1.53 2.13
N TRP A 33 -14.60 2.58 2.71
CA TRP A 33 -14.25 2.62 4.13
C TRP A 33 -15.41 3.04 5.04
N ILE A 34 -16.16 4.09 4.65
CA ILE A 34 -17.17 4.70 5.52
C ILE A 34 -18.36 3.77 5.76
N ILE A 35 -18.76 2.96 4.78
CA ILE A 35 -19.91 2.06 4.90
C ILE A 35 -19.65 0.97 5.95
N PRO A 36 -18.56 0.18 5.87
CA PRO A 36 -18.22 -0.76 6.93
C PRO A 36 -18.03 -0.07 8.27
N ALA A 37 -17.37 1.09 8.30
CA ALA A 37 -17.14 1.84 9.54
C ALA A 37 -18.44 2.26 10.23
N LEU A 38 -19.41 2.81 9.49
CA LEU A 38 -20.71 3.22 10.03
C LEU A 38 -21.52 2.03 10.54
N ILE A 39 -21.46 0.90 9.84
CA ILE A 39 -22.13 -0.33 10.28
C ILE A 39 -21.47 -0.86 11.54
N MET A 40 -20.15 -1.05 11.54
CA MET A 40 -19.38 -1.57 12.67
C MET A 40 -19.47 -0.68 13.90
N HIS A 41 -19.50 0.65 13.72
CA HIS A 41 -19.61 1.61 14.81
C HIS A 41 -20.81 1.35 15.73
N ALA A 42 -21.93 0.88 15.18
CA ALA A 42 -23.13 0.56 15.96
C ALA A 42 -22.99 -0.71 16.83
N PHE A 43 -21.99 -1.55 16.58
CA PHE A 43 -21.79 -2.84 17.26
C PHE A 43 -20.51 -2.90 18.11
N VAL A 44 -19.59 -1.94 17.93
CA VAL A 44 -18.35 -1.88 18.72
C VAL A 44 -18.64 -1.19 20.05
N PRO A 45 -18.27 -1.79 21.20
CA PRO A 45 -18.50 -1.20 22.51
C PRO A 45 -17.71 0.11 22.66
N ASN A 46 -18.31 1.08 23.35
CA ASN A 46 -17.71 2.38 23.59
C ASN A 46 -16.73 2.32 24.79
N GLU A 47 -15.61 1.65 24.56
CA GLU A 47 -14.52 1.48 25.53
C GLU A 47 -13.34 2.40 25.17
N PHE A 48 -12.72 2.99 26.18
CA PHE A 48 -11.54 3.82 26.02
C PHE A 48 -10.38 3.17 26.77
N PRO A 49 -9.20 3.02 26.14
CA PRO A 49 -8.01 2.62 26.88
C PRO A 49 -7.70 3.70 27.92
N GLU A 50 -7.21 3.30 29.10
CA GLU A 50 -6.66 4.25 30.06
C GLU A 50 -5.51 5.00 29.37
N ALA A 51 -5.59 6.34 29.36
CA ALA A 51 -4.54 7.16 28.80
C ALA A 51 -3.27 6.97 29.64
N GLY A 52 -2.23 6.40 29.06
CA GLY A 52 -0.92 6.32 29.71
C GLY A 52 -0.33 7.72 29.89
N ASP A 53 0.27 7.99 31.05
CA ASP A 53 0.96 9.26 31.37
C ASP A 53 2.31 9.45 30.63
N GLU A 54 2.59 8.62 29.61
CA GLU A 54 3.85 8.70 28.86
C GLU A 54 3.87 9.95 27.97
N LYS A 55 4.75 10.89 28.32
CA LYS A 55 5.10 12.02 27.45
C LYS A 55 5.98 11.52 26.31
N ILE A 56 5.41 11.42 25.11
CA ILE A 56 6.16 11.09 23.90
C ILE A 56 6.93 12.33 23.43
N GLU A 57 8.25 12.35 23.65
CA GLU A 57 9.13 13.39 23.11
C GLU A 57 9.74 12.97 21.77
N PHE A 58 9.92 13.94 20.86
CA PHE A 58 10.58 13.68 19.59
C PHE A 58 12.07 13.41 19.81
N LYS A 59 12.56 12.29 19.26
CA LYS A 59 13.99 12.01 19.18
C LYS A 59 14.73 13.10 18.37
N PRO A 60 16.03 13.33 18.62
CA PRO A 60 16.83 14.29 17.85
C PRO A 60 16.74 14.03 16.35
N GLY A 61 16.55 15.09 15.57
CA GLY A 61 16.45 15.00 14.12
C GLY A 61 15.11 14.49 13.59
N ALA A 62 14.17 14.05 14.44
CA ALA A 62 12.89 13.48 13.99
C ALA A 62 12.11 14.42 13.05
N LYS A 63 12.05 15.72 13.35
CA LYS A 63 11.39 16.72 12.49
C LYS A 63 12.04 16.81 11.11
N VAL A 64 13.37 16.77 11.05
CA VAL A 64 14.14 16.82 9.79
C VAL A 64 13.94 15.52 9.00
N THR A 65 13.95 14.37 9.68
CA THR A 65 13.67 13.08 9.06
C THR A 65 12.27 13.02 8.47
N ILE A 66 11.25 13.52 9.19
CA ILE A 66 9.87 13.62 8.68
C ILE A 66 9.82 14.50 7.43
N PHE A 67 10.46 15.68 7.48
CA PHE A 67 10.55 16.58 6.33
C PHE A 67 11.24 15.91 5.13
N LEU A 68 12.36 15.21 5.34
CA LEU A 68 13.05 14.48 4.28
C LEU A 68 12.18 13.34 3.70
N GLY A 69 11.37 12.68 4.52
CA GLY A 69 10.40 11.69 4.05
C GLY A 69 9.35 12.30 3.12
N ILE A 70 8.75 13.42 3.53
CA ILE A 70 7.78 14.16 2.70
C ILE A 70 8.45 14.67 1.41
N PHE A 71 9.66 15.21 1.52
CA PHE A 71 10.45 15.67 0.39
C PHE A 71 10.74 14.53 -0.60
N THR A 72 11.07 13.34 -0.11
CA THR A 72 11.32 12.14 -0.94
C THR A 72 10.09 11.73 -1.75
N ILE A 73 8.90 11.78 -1.13
CA ILE A 73 7.65 11.51 -1.84
C ILE A 73 7.43 12.57 -2.91
N ALA A 74 7.62 13.85 -2.57
CA ALA A 74 7.46 14.96 -3.50
C ALA A 74 8.42 14.86 -4.70
N THR A 75 9.70 14.52 -4.50
CA THR A 75 10.67 14.34 -5.59
C THR A 75 10.34 13.13 -6.44
N ALA A 76 9.93 12.00 -5.86
CA ALA A 76 9.55 10.80 -6.62
C ALA A 76 8.35 11.06 -7.56
N VAL A 77 7.32 11.77 -7.08
CA VAL A 77 6.19 12.22 -7.92
C VAL A 77 6.67 13.21 -8.99
N SER A 78 7.44 14.23 -8.58
CA SER A 78 7.84 15.33 -9.47
C SER A 78 8.78 14.87 -10.59
N PHE A 79 9.70 13.96 -10.31
CA PHE A 79 10.63 13.40 -11.30
C PHE A 79 9.88 12.62 -12.37
N HIS A 80 8.88 11.82 -11.98
CA HIS A 80 8.05 11.10 -12.94
C HIS A 80 7.16 12.05 -13.74
N GLN A 81 6.50 12.99 -13.09
CA GLN A 81 5.52 13.87 -13.74
C GLN A 81 6.15 14.91 -14.67
N PHE A 82 7.25 15.55 -14.25
CA PHE A 82 7.83 16.68 -14.99
C PHE A 82 9.08 16.29 -15.76
N LEU A 83 9.91 15.41 -15.21
CA LEU A 83 11.18 15.01 -15.83
C LEU A 83 11.08 13.71 -16.63
N HIS A 84 9.94 13.02 -16.59
CA HIS A 84 9.72 11.72 -17.23
C HIS A 84 10.75 10.66 -16.79
N LEU A 85 11.29 10.82 -15.59
CA LEU A 85 12.26 9.92 -15.00
C LEU A 85 11.54 8.85 -14.16
N PRO A 86 12.08 7.62 -14.08
CA PRO A 86 11.53 6.59 -13.19
C PRO A 86 11.43 7.09 -11.73
N PRO A 87 10.32 6.82 -11.01
CA PRO A 87 10.11 7.33 -9.65
C PRO A 87 11.20 6.92 -8.65
N PHE A 88 11.83 5.76 -8.87
CA PHE A 88 12.88 5.26 -7.99
C PHE A 88 14.10 6.18 -7.93
N LEU A 89 14.38 6.97 -8.98
CA LEU A 89 15.47 7.95 -8.94
C LEU A 89 15.20 9.06 -7.92
N GLY A 90 13.94 9.51 -7.81
CA GLY A 90 13.53 10.46 -6.78
C GLY A 90 13.60 9.85 -5.38
N MET A 91 13.25 8.56 -5.25
CA MET A 91 13.39 7.81 -4.00
C MET A 91 14.87 7.65 -3.58
N MET A 92 15.75 7.36 -4.53
CA MET A 92 17.19 7.22 -4.28
C MET A 92 17.84 8.56 -3.89
N LEU A 93 17.41 9.67 -4.49
CA LEU A 93 17.82 11.01 -4.05
C LEU A 93 17.43 11.25 -2.60
N GLY A 94 16.17 10.94 -2.25
CA GLY A 94 15.67 11.06 -0.89
C GLY A 94 16.44 10.22 0.12
N LEU A 95 16.75 8.96 -0.24
CA LEU A 95 17.60 8.08 0.57
C LEU A 95 19.01 8.67 0.75
N GLY A 96 19.62 9.21 -0.31
CA GLY A 96 20.92 9.88 -0.23
C GLY A 96 20.92 11.08 0.73
N LEU A 97 19.88 11.92 0.68
CA LEU A 97 19.70 13.03 1.61
C LEU A 97 19.52 12.54 3.05
N LEU A 98 18.73 11.48 3.25
CA LEU A 98 18.53 10.86 4.56
C LEU A 98 19.85 10.28 5.09
N MET A 99 20.68 9.67 4.24
CA MET A 99 22.00 9.17 4.60
C MET A 99 22.95 10.28 5.04
N MET A 100 22.95 11.42 4.33
CA MET A 100 23.72 12.60 4.75
C MET A 100 23.23 13.14 6.11
N GLN A 101 21.91 13.23 6.31
CA GLN A 101 21.33 13.64 7.59
C GLN A 101 21.66 12.65 8.72
N GLY A 102 21.60 11.35 8.44
CA GLY A 102 21.95 10.31 9.40
C GLY A 102 23.42 10.38 9.83
N TYR A 103 24.32 10.63 8.88
CA TYR A 103 25.73 10.89 9.18
C TYR A 103 25.90 12.13 10.07
N TYR A 104 25.21 13.24 9.74
CA TYR A 104 25.25 14.45 10.57
C TYR A 104 24.76 14.21 12.00
N LEU A 105 23.65 13.48 12.17
CA LEU A 105 23.11 13.12 13.49
C LEU A 105 24.08 12.26 14.31
N LYS A 106 24.72 11.28 13.66
CA LYS A 106 25.72 10.40 14.28
C LYS A 106 26.96 11.17 14.76
N VAL A 107 27.41 12.18 14.01
CA VAL A 107 28.62 12.95 14.38
C VAL A 107 28.31 14.06 15.39
N TRP A 108 27.19 14.77 15.24
CA TRP A 108 26.93 16.02 15.97
C TRP A 108 25.63 16.03 16.81
N GLY A 109 24.58 15.34 16.34
CA GLY A 109 23.23 15.41 16.92
C GLY A 109 23.06 14.59 18.21
N GLU A 110 23.60 13.38 18.24
CA GLU A 110 23.45 12.44 19.37
C GLU A 110 24.21 12.89 20.62
N LYS A 111 25.38 13.51 20.45
CA LYS A 111 26.26 13.93 21.55
C LYS A 111 25.57 14.88 22.53
N LYS A 112 24.77 15.83 22.02
CA LYS A 112 24.09 16.83 22.86
C LYS A 112 22.86 16.25 23.58
N TYR A 113 22.12 15.38 22.91
CA TYR A 113 20.94 14.72 23.47
C TYR A 113 21.30 13.72 24.57
N PHE A 114 22.20 12.76 24.29
CA PHE A 114 22.61 11.75 25.28
C PHE A 114 23.30 12.35 26.51
N THR A 115 23.99 13.48 26.35
CA THR A 115 24.54 14.24 27.48
C THR A 115 23.43 14.90 28.32
N SER A 116 22.33 15.36 27.70
CA SER A 116 21.20 15.98 28.42
C SER A 116 20.33 14.99 29.19
N ILE A 117 20.31 13.71 28.80
CA ILE A 117 19.55 12.64 29.47
C ILE A 117 20.43 11.71 30.34
N GLY A 118 21.70 12.06 30.56
CA GLY A 118 22.59 11.38 31.51
C GLY A 118 23.07 9.99 31.10
N VAL A 119 23.01 9.64 29.80
CA VAL A 119 23.40 8.31 29.29
C VAL A 119 24.93 8.20 29.16
N SER A 120 25.51 7.14 29.73
CA SER A 120 26.96 6.88 29.76
C SER A 120 27.53 6.59 28.36
N GLU A 121 28.84 6.80 28.15
CA GLU A 121 29.44 6.59 26.81
C GLU A 121 29.37 5.13 26.30
N GLU A 122 29.34 4.14 27.19
CA GLU A 122 29.15 2.72 26.83
C GLU A 122 27.75 2.44 26.27
N GLN A 123 26.70 3.02 26.87
CA GLN A 123 25.32 2.87 26.39
C GLN A 123 25.06 3.60 25.06
N ARG A 124 25.94 4.53 24.67
CA ARG A 124 25.84 5.26 23.39
C ARG A 124 26.20 4.42 22.18
N GLU A 125 26.94 3.32 22.33
CA GLU A 125 27.37 2.52 21.17
C GLU A 125 26.24 1.71 20.55
N ASP A 126 25.30 1.20 21.37
CA ASP A 126 24.17 0.38 20.91
C ASP A 126 23.02 1.20 20.29
N GLU A 127 22.92 2.50 20.58
CA GLU A 127 21.81 3.36 20.13
C GLU A 127 22.11 4.24 18.91
N LYS A 128 23.32 4.19 18.34
CA LYS A 128 23.71 5.04 17.21
C LYS A 128 22.76 4.85 16.02
N PHE A 129 22.28 5.95 15.46
CA PHE A 129 21.44 5.95 14.27
C PHE A 129 22.20 5.37 13.08
N ASP A 130 21.85 4.14 12.70
CA ASP A 130 22.44 3.43 11.57
C ASP A 130 21.38 3.11 10.51
N ILE A 131 21.40 3.90 9.43
CA ILE A 131 20.53 3.70 8.27
C ILE A 131 20.84 2.37 7.59
N PHE A 132 22.11 1.95 7.49
CA PHE A 132 22.46 0.69 6.83
C PHE A 132 21.93 -0.51 7.60
N ARG A 133 22.00 -0.47 8.94
CA ARG A 133 21.36 -1.50 9.79
C ARG A 133 19.84 -1.53 9.57
N LYS A 134 19.20 -0.36 9.44
CA LYS A 134 17.76 -0.29 9.11
C LYS A 134 17.45 -0.82 7.71
N VAL A 135 18.29 -0.56 6.71
CA VAL A 135 18.15 -1.08 5.35
C VAL A 135 18.42 -2.59 5.30
N ALA A 136 19.38 -3.10 6.08
CA ALA A 136 19.65 -4.53 6.19
C ALA A 136 18.48 -5.30 6.83
N ASN A 137 17.72 -4.64 7.70
CA ASN A 137 16.50 -5.17 8.30
C ASN A 137 15.26 -5.01 7.39
N VAL A 138 15.42 -4.58 6.14
CA VAL A 138 14.33 -4.67 5.15
C VAL A 138 13.96 -6.15 5.00
N GLU A 139 12.66 -6.43 4.86
CA GLU A 139 12.13 -7.78 4.78
C GLU A 139 12.56 -8.49 3.47
N PHE A 140 13.79 -9.00 3.43
CA PHE A 140 14.32 -9.75 2.29
C PHE A 140 13.47 -10.98 1.96
N ASP A 141 12.88 -11.63 2.97
CA ASP A 141 11.97 -12.77 2.77
C ASP A 141 10.73 -12.35 1.97
N THR A 142 10.13 -11.20 2.31
CA THR A 142 9.00 -10.61 1.58
C THR A 142 9.39 -10.22 0.16
N LEU A 143 10.58 -9.65 -0.05
CA LEU A 143 11.09 -9.32 -1.39
C LEU A 143 11.33 -10.56 -2.26
N LEU A 144 11.91 -11.62 -1.68
CA LEU A 144 12.14 -12.90 -2.37
C LEU A 144 10.82 -13.60 -2.69
N PHE A 145 9.83 -13.54 -1.80
CA PHE A 145 8.47 -14.01 -2.06
C PHE A 145 7.87 -13.32 -3.29
N PHE A 146 7.85 -11.98 -3.32
CA PHE A 146 7.33 -11.25 -4.48
C PHE A 146 8.14 -11.54 -5.74
N PHE A 147 9.47 -11.58 -5.67
CA PHE A 147 10.30 -11.95 -6.81
C PHE A 147 9.92 -13.32 -7.39
N GLY A 148 9.73 -14.33 -6.53
CA GLY A 148 9.31 -15.67 -6.95
C GLY A 148 7.93 -15.68 -7.60
N VAL A 149 6.94 -15.04 -6.97
CA VAL A 149 5.56 -14.99 -7.50
C VAL A 149 5.49 -14.22 -8.82
N LEU A 150 6.14 -13.07 -8.93
CA LEU A 150 6.19 -12.28 -10.18
C LEU A 150 6.91 -13.06 -11.29
N THR A 151 7.97 -13.80 -10.96
CA THR A 151 8.65 -14.68 -11.93
C THR A 151 7.73 -15.81 -12.41
N ALA A 152 6.97 -16.44 -11.51
CA ALA A 152 6.01 -17.48 -11.87
C ALA A 152 4.88 -16.96 -12.77
N VAL A 153 4.32 -15.78 -12.47
CA VAL A 153 3.34 -15.12 -13.34
C VAL A 153 3.94 -14.75 -14.70
N GLY A 154 5.20 -14.30 -14.72
CA GLY A 154 5.94 -14.06 -15.96
C GLY A 154 6.12 -15.33 -16.81
N ALA A 155 6.38 -16.47 -16.18
CA ALA A 155 6.43 -17.76 -16.86
C ALA A 155 5.06 -18.18 -17.43
N LEU A 156 3.98 -17.97 -16.69
CA LEU A 156 2.61 -18.22 -17.18
C LEU A 156 2.25 -17.35 -18.39
N GLN A 157 2.70 -16.08 -18.40
CA GLN A 157 2.58 -15.21 -19.58
C GLN A 157 3.39 -15.74 -20.75
N TYR A 158 4.64 -16.14 -20.53
CA TYR A 158 5.53 -16.66 -21.59
C TYR A 158 4.97 -17.92 -22.26
N ILE A 159 4.34 -18.82 -21.48
CA ILE A 159 3.73 -20.06 -21.97
C ILE A 159 2.33 -19.81 -22.58
N GLY A 160 1.76 -18.60 -22.42
CA GLY A 160 0.51 -18.18 -23.04
C GLY A 160 -0.76 -18.46 -22.24
N TYR A 161 -0.65 -18.97 -20.99
CA TYR A 161 -1.81 -19.21 -20.13
C TYR A 161 -2.56 -17.93 -19.77
N LEU A 162 -1.82 -16.84 -19.50
CA LEU A 162 -2.44 -15.55 -19.19
C LEU A 162 -3.23 -15.00 -20.40
N SER A 163 -2.82 -15.27 -21.63
CA SER A 163 -3.59 -14.87 -22.82
C SER A 163 -4.96 -15.55 -22.87
N ILE A 164 -5.04 -16.84 -22.51
CA ILE A 164 -6.30 -17.59 -22.45
C ILE A 164 -7.20 -17.02 -21.35
N VAL A 165 -6.62 -16.71 -20.19
CA VAL A 165 -7.35 -16.07 -19.07
C VAL A 165 -7.83 -14.69 -19.49
N SER A 166 -7.01 -13.90 -20.19
CA SER A 166 -7.35 -12.57 -20.68
C SER A 166 -8.54 -12.61 -21.63
N GLU A 167 -8.53 -13.50 -22.61
CA GLU A 167 -9.65 -13.67 -23.56
C GLU A 167 -10.94 -14.10 -22.84
N SER A 168 -10.83 -15.08 -21.94
CA SER A 168 -11.97 -15.58 -21.19
C SER A 168 -12.57 -14.51 -20.26
N MET A 169 -11.72 -13.79 -19.53
CA MET A 169 -12.17 -12.80 -18.56
C MET A 169 -12.55 -11.49 -19.23
N TYR A 170 -11.65 -10.86 -19.98
CA TYR A 170 -11.84 -9.51 -20.51
C TYR A 170 -12.52 -9.49 -21.88
N GLY A 171 -12.34 -10.53 -22.70
CA GLY A 171 -13.03 -10.68 -23.98
C GLY A 171 -14.50 -11.08 -23.82
N ASN A 172 -14.77 -12.17 -23.08
CA ASN A 172 -16.13 -12.70 -22.96
C ASN A 172 -16.98 -12.02 -21.86
N LEU A 173 -16.45 -11.84 -20.64
CA LEU A 173 -17.22 -11.24 -19.54
C LEU A 173 -17.23 -9.71 -19.60
N GLY A 174 -16.24 -9.12 -20.25
CA GLY A 174 -16.06 -7.67 -20.36
C GLY A 174 -15.39 -7.03 -19.13
N PRO A 175 -14.61 -5.94 -19.32
CA PRO A 175 -13.71 -5.41 -18.29
C PRO A 175 -14.33 -5.14 -16.92
N THR A 176 -15.55 -4.60 -16.85
CA THR A 176 -16.18 -4.25 -15.57
C THR A 176 -16.43 -5.48 -14.70
N ILE A 177 -16.92 -6.57 -15.30
CA ILE A 177 -17.19 -7.83 -14.58
C ILE A 177 -15.85 -8.47 -14.18
N SER A 178 -14.91 -8.54 -15.11
CA SER A 178 -13.57 -9.09 -14.87
C SER A 178 -12.88 -8.37 -13.71
N ASN A 179 -12.81 -7.04 -13.75
CA ASN A 179 -12.16 -6.23 -12.73
C ASN A 179 -12.82 -6.38 -11.35
N THR A 180 -14.14 -6.54 -11.31
CA THR A 180 -14.88 -6.80 -10.06
C THR A 180 -14.54 -8.19 -9.49
N LEU A 181 -14.50 -9.22 -10.33
CA LEU A 181 -14.18 -10.59 -9.92
C LEU A 181 -12.71 -10.72 -9.51
N VAL A 182 -11.80 -10.09 -10.25
CA VAL A 182 -10.37 -10.08 -9.93
C VAL A 182 -10.12 -9.42 -8.58
N GLY A 183 -10.85 -8.35 -8.24
CA GLY A 183 -10.78 -7.77 -6.89
C GLY A 183 -11.26 -8.73 -5.81
N VAL A 184 -12.33 -9.51 -6.04
CA VAL A 184 -12.73 -10.56 -5.09
C VAL A 184 -11.65 -11.64 -4.96
N LEU A 185 -11.00 -12.03 -6.05
CA LEU A 185 -9.89 -12.98 -6.04
C LEU A 185 -8.66 -12.48 -5.26
N SER A 186 -8.43 -11.15 -5.19
CA SER A 186 -7.33 -10.60 -4.39
C SER A 186 -7.49 -10.85 -2.89
N ALA A 187 -8.70 -11.15 -2.42
CA ALA A 187 -8.95 -11.60 -1.05
C ALA A 187 -8.25 -12.94 -0.69
N ILE A 188 -7.84 -13.72 -1.70
CA ILE A 188 -7.24 -15.05 -1.51
C ILE A 188 -5.75 -15.04 -1.83
N VAL A 189 -5.33 -14.38 -2.92
CA VAL A 189 -3.99 -14.54 -3.52
C VAL A 189 -3.03 -13.38 -3.21
N ASP A 190 -3.48 -12.36 -2.49
CA ASP A 190 -2.84 -11.04 -2.34
C ASP A 190 -3.02 -10.14 -3.57
N ASN A 191 -3.00 -8.83 -3.33
CA ASN A 191 -3.30 -7.83 -4.35
C ASN A 191 -2.13 -7.59 -5.33
N ILE A 192 -0.87 -7.76 -4.91
CA ILE A 192 0.32 -7.54 -5.74
C ILE A 192 0.44 -8.57 -6.88
N PRO A 193 0.40 -9.90 -6.63
CA PRO A 193 0.46 -10.91 -7.69
C PRO A 193 -0.70 -10.78 -8.67
N VAL A 194 -1.90 -10.51 -8.16
CA VAL A 194 -3.12 -10.38 -8.96
C VAL A 194 -3.02 -9.17 -9.88
N MET A 195 -2.62 -8.01 -9.37
CA MET A 195 -2.41 -6.82 -10.20
C MET A 195 -1.32 -7.05 -11.25
N PHE A 196 -0.23 -7.70 -10.89
CA PHE A 196 0.83 -8.02 -11.86
C PHE A 196 0.32 -8.92 -12.98
N ALA A 197 -0.51 -9.92 -12.67
CA ALA A 197 -1.08 -10.79 -13.68
C ALA A 197 -1.96 -10.01 -14.67
N VAL A 198 -2.80 -9.08 -14.18
CA VAL A 198 -3.60 -8.20 -15.06
C VAL A 198 -2.71 -7.31 -15.93
N LEU A 199 -1.66 -6.72 -15.37
CA LEU A 199 -0.70 -5.93 -16.14
C LEU A 199 0.03 -6.76 -17.20
N LYS A 200 0.29 -8.05 -16.95
CA LYS A 200 0.92 -8.96 -17.92
C LYS A 200 -0.03 -9.46 -18.99
N MET A 201 -1.30 -9.67 -18.65
CA MET A 201 -2.37 -9.96 -19.61
C MET A 201 -2.60 -8.79 -20.58
N ASP A 202 -2.33 -7.57 -20.12
CA ASP A 202 -2.46 -6.31 -20.86
C ASP A 202 -3.79 -6.20 -21.64
N PRO A 203 -4.96 -6.36 -20.98
CA PRO A 203 -6.24 -6.27 -21.65
C PRO A 203 -6.48 -4.86 -22.22
N THR A 204 -7.09 -4.79 -23.40
CA THR A 204 -7.45 -3.52 -24.01
C THR A 204 -8.69 -2.94 -23.32
N MET A 205 -8.48 -1.96 -22.43
CA MET A 205 -9.55 -1.31 -21.67
C MET A 205 -9.24 0.17 -21.38
N GLY A 206 -10.30 0.96 -21.18
CA GLY A 206 -10.20 2.41 -20.92
C GLY A 206 -9.58 2.76 -19.57
N HIS A 207 -9.23 4.04 -19.38
CA HIS A 207 -8.67 4.51 -18.11
C HIS A 207 -9.64 4.31 -16.93
N ASP A 208 -10.95 4.40 -17.16
CA ASP A 208 -11.97 4.08 -16.16
C ASP A 208 -11.79 2.65 -15.62
N GLN A 209 -11.55 1.69 -16.50
CA GLN A 209 -11.38 0.28 -16.14
C GLN A 209 -10.03 0.02 -15.45
N TRP A 210 -8.96 0.71 -15.85
CA TRP A 210 -7.70 0.68 -15.12
C TRP A 210 -7.82 1.28 -13.71
N LEU A 211 -8.64 2.32 -13.56
CA LEU A 211 -9.01 2.85 -12.24
C LEU A 211 -9.87 1.84 -11.45
N LEU A 212 -10.81 1.15 -12.11
CA LEU A 212 -11.63 0.13 -11.46
C LEU A 212 -10.79 -1.01 -10.92
N ILE A 213 -9.93 -1.62 -11.73
CA ILE A 213 -9.08 -2.72 -11.25
C ILE A 213 -8.19 -2.27 -10.10
N THR A 214 -7.66 -1.04 -10.17
CA THR A 214 -6.86 -0.45 -9.09
C THR A 214 -7.65 -0.35 -7.79
N LEU A 215 -8.89 0.11 -7.86
CA LEU A 215 -9.79 0.16 -6.71
C LEU A 215 -10.09 -1.25 -6.20
N THR A 216 -10.59 -2.14 -7.07
CA THR A 216 -11.12 -3.44 -6.67
C THR A 216 -10.06 -4.38 -6.14
N THR A 217 -8.86 -4.42 -6.73
CA THR A 217 -7.75 -5.22 -6.17
C THR A 217 -7.20 -4.62 -4.89
N GLY A 218 -7.13 -3.29 -4.78
CA GLY A 218 -6.69 -2.59 -3.58
C GLY A 218 -7.63 -2.78 -2.39
N THR A 219 -8.94 -2.81 -2.61
CA THR A 219 -9.95 -2.97 -1.55
C THR A 219 -10.38 -4.42 -1.34
N GLY A 220 -10.33 -5.24 -2.38
CA GLY A 220 -10.81 -6.63 -2.37
C GLY A 220 -10.06 -7.53 -1.40
N GLY A 221 -8.77 -7.25 -1.16
CA GLY A 221 -7.95 -7.92 -0.15
C GLY A 221 -8.53 -7.85 1.26
N SER A 222 -9.39 -6.86 1.55
CA SER A 222 -10.05 -6.73 2.86
C SER A 222 -11.30 -7.59 3.02
N LEU A 223 -11.79 -8.26 1.96
CA LEU A 223 -12.95 -9.16 2.06
C LEU A 223 -12.64 -10.41 2.90
N LEU A 224 -11.38 -10.82 2.97
CA LEU A 224 -10.91 -11.89 3.85
C LEU A 224 -9.70 -11.37 4.63
N SER A 225 -9.58 -11.69 5.91
CA SER A 225 -8.48 -11.17 6.73
C SER A 225 -7.10 -11.66 6.28
N VAL A 226 -7.02 -12.73 5.48
CA VAL A 226 -5.77 -13.26 4.92
C VAL A 226 -5.37 -12.55 3.63
N GLY A 227 -6.31 -11.91 2.94
CA GLY A 227 -6.10 -11.26 1.64
C GLY A 227 -5.37 -9.91 1.71
N SER A 228 -4.97 -9.45 2.89
CA SER A 228 -4.21 -8.22 3.05
C SER A 228 -3.19 -8.33 4.18
N ALA A 229 -2.01 -7.73 3.96
CA ALA A 229 -0.95 -7.68 4.97
C ALA A 229 -1.43 -7.05 6.30
N ALA A 230 -2.29 -6.03 6.22
CA ALA A 230 -2.90 -5.42 7.39
C ALA A 230 -3.79 -6.40 8.17
N GLY A 231 -4.62 -7.18 7.47
CA GLY A 231 -5.46 -8.20 8.10
C GLY A 231 -4.64 -9.30 8.79
N VAL A 232 -3.58 -9.78 8.12
CA VAL A 232 -2.66 -10.78 8.69
C VAL A 232 -1.89 -10.22 9.89
N ALA A 233 -1.43 -8.97 9.82
CA ALA A 233 -0.73 -8.30 10.92
C ALA A 233 -1.60 -8.16 12.17
N VAL A 234 -2.85 -7.69 12.04
CA VAL A 234 -3.76 -7.55 13.19
C VAL A 234 -4.07 -8.92 13.80
N MET A 235 -4.32 -9.95 12.98
CA MET A 235 -4.49 -11.32 13.48
C MET A 235 -3.23 -11.85 14.19
N GLY A 236 -2.05 -11.45 13.72
CA GLY A 236 -0.77 -11.83 14.33
C GLY A 236 -0.55 -11.21 15.70
N VAL A 237 -0.95 -9.94 15.88
CA VAL A 237 -0.78 -9.15 17.11
C VAL A 237 -1.86 -9.47 18.15
N ASP A 238 -3.13 -9.49 17.77
CA ASP A 238 -4.25 -9.75 18.68
C ASP A 238 -4.98 -11.06 18.34
N ARG A 239 -4.24 -12.17 18.46
CA ARG A 239 -4.74 -13.52 18.16
C ARG A 239 -5.96 -13.94 18.99
N LYS A 240 -6.18 -13.29 20.14
CA LYS A 240 -7.28 -13.64 21.06
C LYS A 240 -8.58 -13.00 20.63
N ASN A 241 -8.55 -11.72 20.28
CA ASN A 241 -9.77 -10.97 19.96
C ASN A 241 -10.03 -10.89 18.45
N TYR A 242 -8.99 -10.95 17.62
CA TYR A 242 -9.10 -10.85 16.17
C TYR A 242 -8.60 -12.11 15.45
N THR A 243 -9.55 -12.93 15.03
CA THR A 243 -9.34 -14.18 14.27
C THR A 243 -10.00 -14.12 12.90
N PHE A 244 -9.64 -15.04 12.00
CA PHE A 244 -10.31 -15.22 10.71
C PHE A 244 -11.84 -15.34 10.85
N MET A 245 -12.31 -16.13 11.82
CA MET A 245 -13.76 -16.29 12.07
C MET A 245 -14.41 -15.01 12.60
N SER A 246 -13.70 -14.22 13.41
CA SER A 246 -14.21 -12.91 13.86
C SER A 246 -14.34 -11.92 12.69
N HIS A 247 -13.39 -11.95 11.75
CA HIS A 247 -13.44 -11.13 10.55
C HIS A 247 -14.56 -11.56 9.60
N LEU A 248 -14.80 -12.88 9.50
CA LEU A 248 -15.85 -13.45 8.64
C LEU A 248 -17.24 -12.87 8.95
N LYS A 249 -17.52 -12.55 10.23
CA LYS A 249 -18.77 -11.91 10.67
C LYS A 249 -19.01 -10.56 10.01
N TRP A 250 -17.94 -9.87 9.62
CA TRP A 250 -17.97 -8.54 9.04
C TRP A 250 -17.97 -8.51 7.52
N ILE A 251 -17.79 -9.67 6.86
CA ILE A 251 -17.79 -9.77 5.40
C ILE A 251 -19.00 -9.11 4.77
N PRO A 252 -20.25 -9.26 5.26
CA PRO A 252 -21.39 -8.59 4.65
C PRO A 252 -21.26 -7.07 4.62
N ALA A 253 -20.74 -6.46 5.70
CA ALA A 253 -20.52 -5.02 5.78
C ALA A 253 -19.37 -4.57 4.85
N ILE A 254 -18.28 -5.32 4.82
CA ILE A 254 -17.12 -5.06 3.96
C ILE A 254 -17.48 -5.22 2.48
N ALA A 255 -18.21 -6.29 2.13
CA ALA A 255 -18.70 -6.54 0.78
C ALA A 255 -19.69 -5.47 0.33
N LEU A 256 -20.52 -4.95 1.24
CA LEU A 256 -21.38 -3.81 0.92
C LEU A 256 -20.56 -2.55 0.61
N GLY A 257 -19.52 -2.27 1.39
CA GLY A 257 -18.56 -1.19 1.10
C GLY A 257 -17.89 -1.37 -0.26
N TYR A 258 -17.44 -2.58 -0.57
CA TYR A 258 -16.83 -2.96 -1.84
C TYR A 258 -17.78 -2.69 -3.02
N VAL A 259 -19.00 -3.22 -2.99
CA VAL A 259 -20.00 -3.00 -4.05
C VAL A 259 -20.37 -1.52 -4.17
N ALA A 260 -20.59 -0.83 -3.05
CA ALA A 260 -20.93 0.59 -3.06
C ALA A 260 -19.81 1.46 -3.62
N SER A 261 -18.54 1.10 -3.39
CA SER A 261 -17.39 1.78 -3.99
C SER A 261 -17.34 1.60 -5.50
N ILE A 262 -17.69 0.42 -6.03
CA ILE A 262 -17.78 0.16 -7.47
C ILE A 262 -18.92 0.98 -8.07
N VAL A 263 -20.07 1.03 -7.41
CA VAL A 263 -21.19 1.87 -7.84
C VAL A 263 -20.79 3.36 -7.82
N SER A 264 -20.08 3.81 -6.78
CA SER A 264 -19.57 5.18 -6.76
C SER A 264 -18.56 5.44 -7.87
N TRP A 265 -17.65 4.50 -8.13
CA TRP A 265 -16.69 4.57 -9.23
C TRP A 265 -17.43 4.74 -10.56
N TRP A 266 -18.52 3.99 -10.75
CA TRP A 266 -19.34 4.05 -11.96
C TRP A 266 -19.86 5.47 -12.23
N PHE A 267 -20.31 6.19 -11.19
CA PHE A 267 -20.80 7.57 -11.32
C PHE A 267 -19.67 8.58 -11.55
N VAL A 268 -18.59 8.52 -10.76
CA VAL A 268 -17.52 9.53 -10.85
C VAL A 268 -16.69 9.40 -12.13
N THR A 269 -16.64 8.20 -12.73
CA THR A 269 -15.89 7.96 -13.97
C THR A 269 -16.72 8.01 -15.25
N MET A 270 -18.00 8.41 -15.19
CA MET A 270 -18.86 8.51 -16.39
C MET A 270 -18.24 9.37 -17.50
N GLY A 271 -17.50 10.43 -17.15
CA GLY A 271 -16.84 11.30 -18.12
C GLY A 271 -15.56 10.74 -18.74
N LEU A 272 -15.09 9.56 -18.30
CA LEU A 272 -13.88 8.89 -18.82
C LEU A 272 -14.20 7.76 -19.80
N ARG A 273 -15.48 7.50 -20.05
CA ARG A 273 -15.99 6.43 -20.93
C ARG A 273 -16.39 6.99 -22.29
#